data_AF-Q4C1K6-F1
#
_entry.id   AF-Q4C1K6-F1
#
_cell.length_a   1.000
_cell.length_b   1.000
_cell.length_c   1.000
_cell.angle_alpha   90.00
_cell.angle_beta   90.00
_cell.angle_gamma   90.00
#
_symmetry.space_group_name_H-M   'P 1'
#
loop_
_entity.id
_entity.type
_entity.pdbx_description
1 polymer ?
#
loop_
_entity_poly.entity_id
_entity_poly.type
_entity_poly.pdbx_seq_one_letter_code
_entity_poly.pdbx_strand_id
1 'polypeptide(L)'
;MSPSHPRNPRQVINFSKQKGKEIIANFDGGLITSDAGIVWIAELDKKLGITEKFGNCFQDHRHQSYVDHSVHELLAQRLYGIILGYEDVNDHDKLRHDPALKIALEKLNELEDKKGWLAGKSTINRLEYCPETILDQKTSRYHKIEPNFEAIEKSFVEFFLESYKKPPLSIILDMDVTDDQVHGNQEGAFFNSYYHGVCYAP
;
A
#
# COMPACT_ATOMS: atom_id res chain seq x y z
N MET A 1 -35.51 14.40 36.48
CA MET A 1 -34.52 15.36 35.96
C MET A 1 -33.25 14.58 35.69
N SER A 2 -33.02 14.23 34.43
CA SER A 2 -31.77 13.58 34.00
C SER A 2 -30.68 14.64 33.94
N PRO A 3 -29.44 14.38 34.42
CA PRO A 3 -28.38 15.37 34.37
C PRO A 3 -28.01 15.63 32.91
N SER A 4 -28.23 16.85 32.46
CA SER A 4 -27.72 17.37 31.19
C SER A 4 -26.20 17.31 31.23
N HIS A 5 -25.61 16.33 30.55
CA HIS A 5 -24.19 16.36 30.23
C HIS A 5 -23.91 17.62 29.41
N PRO A 6 -22.95 18.46 29.80
CA PRO A 6 -22.52 19.57 28.96
C PRO A 6 -21.98 19.00 27.65
N ARG A 7 -22.55 19.41 26.51
CA ARG A 7 -22.02 19.09 25.19
C ARG A 7 -20.60 19.64 25.14
N ASN A 8 -19.61 18.75 25.19
CA ASN A 8 -18.22 19.08 24.91
C ASN A 8 -18.19 19.81 23.54
N PRO A 9 -17.38 20.87 23.34
CA PRO A 9 -17.23 21.46 22.03
C PRO A 9 -16.90 20.34 21.05
N ARG A 10 -17.65 20.26 19.94
CA ARG A 10 -17.49 19.22 18.90
C ARG A 10 -16.00 19.08 18.63
N GLN A 11 -15.41 17.97 19.06
CA GLN A 11 -14.02 17.68 18.72
C GLN A 11 -14.01 17.36 17.24
N VAL A 12 -13.29 18.18 16.50
CA VAL A 12 -13.22 18.11 15.05
C VAL A 12 -11.75 18.08 14.67
N ILE A 13 -11.39 17.13 13.81
CA ILE A 13 -10.05 17.02 13.25
C ILE A 13 -10.15 17.37 11.77
N ASN A 14 -9.44 18.40 11.35
CA ASN A 14 -9.34 18.79 9.95
C ASN A 14 -8.15 18.03 9.32
N PHE A 15 -8.43 17.24 8.28
CA PHE A 15 -7.40 16.46 7.60
C PHE A 15 -6.77 17.26 6.46
N SER A 16 -7.58 17.68 5.49
CA SER A 16 -7.14 18.48 4.36
C SER A 16 -8.35 18.98 3.54
N LYS A 17 -8.06 19.56 2.37
CA LYS A 17 -9.07 19.98 1.39
C LYS A 17 -8.81 19.24 0.08
N GLN A 18 -9.79 18.49 -0.41
CA GLN A 18 -9.69 17.73 -1.65
C GLN A 18 -10.80 18.13 -2.61
N LYS A 19 -10.46 18.44 -3.86
CA LYS A 19 -11.42 18.88 -4.91
C LYS A 19 -12.37 19.99 -4.45
N GLY A 20 -11.88 20.93 -3.64
CA GLY A 20 -12.66 22.06 -3.12
C GLY A 20 -13.51 21.77 -1.89
N LYS A 21 -13.59 20.51 -1.43
CA LYS A 21 -14.33 20.07 -0.24
C LYS A 21 -13.38 19.89 0.94
N GLU A 22 -13.81 20.31 2.14
CA GLU A 22 -13.07 20.08 3.37
C GLU A 22 -13.29 18.64 3.86
N ILE A 23 -12.21 17.97 4.26
CA ILE A 23 -12.26 16.63 4.85
C ILE A 23 -12.13 16.80 6.36
N ILE A 24 -13.23 16.52 7.04
CA ILE A 24 -13.39 16.77 8.46
C ILE A 24 -13.81 15.47 9.13
N ALA A 25 -13.04 15.02 10.11
CA ALA A 25 -13.49 13.98 11.02
C ALA A 25 -14.15 14.61 12.25
N ASN A 26 -15.31 14.06 12.63
CA ASN A 26 -16.00 14.38 13.85
C ASN A 26 -16.39 13.07 14.57
N PHE A 27 -17.01 13.20 15.73
CA PHE A 27 -17.47 12.05 16.54
C PHE A 27 -19.00 11.96 16.57
N ASP A 28 -19.68 12.56 15.59
CA ASP A 28 -21.15 12.61 15.52
C ASP A 28 -21.74 11.35 14.81
N GLY A 29 -20.90 10.45 14.30
CA GLY A 29 -21.28 9.23 13.58
C GLY A 29 -21.49 9.43 12.07
N GLY A 30 -22.07 8.45 11.38
CA GLY A 30 -22.28 8.45 9.93
C GLY A 30 -21.31 7.53 9.19
N LEU A 31 -20.48 8.09 8.31
CA LEU A 31 -19.36 7.37 7.72
C LEU A 31 -18.25 7.21 8.77
N ILE A 32 -18.06 5.98 9.24
CA ILE A 32 -17.12 5.66 10.31
C ILE A 32 -15.92 4.94 9.71
N THR A 33 -14.73 5.26 10.23
CA THR A 33 -13.45 4.63 9.89
C THR A 33 -12.55 4.63 11.10
N SER A 34 -11.73 3.58 11.22
CA SER A 34 -10.62 3.51 12.19
C SER A 34 -9.28 3.89 11.56
N ASP A 35 -9.27 4.15 10.24
CA ASP A 35 -8.07 4.26 9.42
C ASP A 35 -7.84 5.70 8.90
N ALA A 36 -8.43 6.71 9.57
CA ALA A 36 -8.42 8.11 9.11
C ALA A 36 -7.02 8.67 8.82
N GLY A 37 -5.99 8.19 9.54
CA GLY A 37 -4.60 8.60 9.34
C GLY A 37 -4.06 8.34 7.92
N ILE A 38 -4.68 7.43 7.17
CA ILE A 38 -4.27 7.11 5.79
C ILE A 38 -4.40 8.30 4.84
N VAL A 39 -5.29 9.25 5.14
CA VAL A 39 -5.47 10.47 4.33
C VAL A 39 -4.18 11.31 4.30
N TRP A 40 -3.43 11.37 5.40
CA TRP A 40 -2.14 12.09 5.44
C TRP A 40 -1.03 11.34 4.72
N ILE A 41 -1.03 10.01 4.79
CA ILE A 41 -0.11 9.19 4.04
C ILE A 41 -0.35 9.36 2.53
N ALA A 42 -1.61 9.40 2.10
CA ALA A 42 -1.95 9.66 0.70
C ALA A 42 -1.54 11.07 0.24
N GLU A 43 -1.67 12.09 1.10
CA GLU A 43 -1.14 13.42 0.83
C GLU A 43 0.39 13.43 0.67
N LEU A 44 1.10 12.63 1.48
CA LEU A 44 2.55 12.48 1.39
C LEU A 44 2.93 11.75 0.10
N ASP A 45 2.31 10.61 -0.17
CA ASP A 45 2.53 9.83 -1.39
C ASP A 45 2.26 10.67 -2.65
N LYS A 46 1.18 11.47 -2.67
CA LYS A 46 0.90 12.39 -3.78
C LYS A 46 1.98 13.45 -3.99
N LYS A 47 2.66 13.89 -2.93
CA LYS A 47 3.76 14.87 -3.02
C LYS A 47 5.06 14.21 -3.48
N LEU A 48 5.31 12.98 -3.07
CA LEU A 48 6.53 12.24 -3.41
C LEU A 48 6.41 11.46 -4.73
N GLY A 49 5.19 11.15 -5.16
CA GLY A 49 4.89 10.35 -6.34
C GLY A 49 5.34 8.89 -6.25
N ILE A 50 5.43 8.31 -5.04
CA ILE A 50 6.02 6.97 -4.87
C ILE A 50 5.17 5.92 -5.57
N THR A 51 3.88 5.84 -5.26
CA THR A 51 3.00 4.81 -5.85
C THR A 51 2.78 5.01 -7.35
N GLU A 52 2.78 6.26 -7.83
CA GLU A 52 2.67 6.59 -9.25
C GLU A 52 3.90 6.11 -10.02
N LYS A 53 5.11 6.48 -9.55
CA LYS A 53 6.38 6.04 -10.13
C LYS A 53 6.51 4.52 -10.10
N PHE A 54 6.19 3.92 -8.97
CA PHE A 54 6.21 2.46 -8.82
C PHE A 54 5.21 1.77 -9.76
N GLY A 55 4.02 2.37 -9.95
CA GLY A 55 3.03 1.88 -10.91
C GLY A 55 3.49 1.90 -12.36
N ASN A 56 4.37 2.84 -12.73
CA ASN A 56 4.98 2.89 -14.07
C ASN A 56 5.99 1.76 -14.32
N CYS A 57 6.41 1.03 -13.27
CA CYS A 57 7.22 -0.17 -13.42
C CYS A 57 6.42 -1.39 -13.86
N PHE A 58 5.10 -1.26 -14.05
CA PHE A 58 4.24 -2.35 -14.45
C PHE A 58 3.69 -2.13 -15.85
N GLN A 59 3.60 -3.21 -16.63
CA GLN A 59 2.91 -3.23 -17.91
C GLN A 59 1.50 -3.81 -17.74
N ASP A 60 0.49 -3.03 -18.10
CA ASP A 60 -0.91 -3.46 -18.03
C ASP A 60 -1.42 -3.97 -19.38
N HIS A 61 -1.50 -5.29 -19.50
CA HIS A 61 -2.03 -6.01 -20.67
C HIS A 61 -3.54 -6.29 -20.58
N ARG A 62 -4.22 -5.77 -19.54
CA ARG A 62 -5.68 -5.87 -19.43
C ARG A 62 -6.34 -5.03 -20.52
N HIS A 63 -7.46 -5.52 -21.02
CA HIS A 63 -8.26 -4.75 -21.97
C HIS A 63 -8.97 -3.61 -21.21
N GLN A 64 -8.58 -2.37 -21.51
CA GLN A 64 -8.90 -1.20 -20.68
C GLN A 64 -10.40 -0.91 -20.52
N SER A 65 -11.26 -1.37 -21.43
CA SER A 65 -12.71 -1.24 -21.27
C SER A 65 -13.32 -2.09 -20.14
N TYR A 66 -12.56 -3.02 -19.56
CA TYR A 66 -12.99 -3.88 -18.44
C TYR A 66 -12.20 -3.59 -17.16
N VAL A 67 -11.48 -2.46 -17.11
CA VAL A 67 -10.63 -2.09 -15.98
C VAL A 67 -11.35 -1.03 -15.16
N ASP A 68 -11.73 -1.39 -13.93
CA ASP A 68 -12.29 -0.46 -12.93
C ASP A 68 -11.20 0.23 -12.09
N HIS A 69 -10.02 -0.38 -12.02
CA HIS A 69 -8.88 0.06 -11.19
C HIS A 69 -7.59 0.01 -12.00
N SER A 70 -6.98 1.16 -12.19
CA SER A 70 -5.64 1.30 -12.75
C SER A 70 -4.61 0.56 -11.89
N VAL A 71 -3.45 0.24 -12.47
CA VAL A 71 -2.36 -0.41 -11.72
C VAL A 71 -1.89 0.47 -10.56
N HIS A 72 -1.81 1.80 -10.78
CA HIS A 72 -1.52 2.77 -9.73
C HIS A 72 -2.51 2.69 -8.57
N GLU A 73 -3.83 2.71 -8.83
CA GLU A 73 -4.84 2.60 -7.77
C GLU A 73 -4.72 1.28 -6.99
N LEU A 74 -4.45 0.16 -7.67
CA LEU A 74 -4.26 -1.14 -7.02
C LEU A 74 -3.02 -1.15 -6.12
N LEU A 75 -1.90 -0.62 -6.60
CA LEU A 75 -0.65 -0.52 -5.84
C LEU A 75 -0.78 0.44 -4.66
N ALA A 76 -1.37 1.62 -4.86
CA ALA A 76 -1.59 2.58 -3.80
C ALA A 76 -2.50 2.00 -2.73
N GLN A 77 -3.63 1.38 -3.11
CA GLN A 77 -4.52 0.71 -2.16
C GLN A 77 -3.78 -0.39 -1.39
N ARG A 78 -2.93 -1.16 -2.08
CA ARG A 78 -2.19 -2.25 -1.44
C ARG A 78 -1.15 -1.73 -0.44
N LEU A 79 -0.34 -0.75 -0.84
CA LEU A 79 0.64 -0.12 0.03
C LEU A 79 -0.04 0.53 1.25
N TYR A 80 -1.17 1.20 1.04
CA TYR A 80 -1.96 1.79 2.12
C TYR A 80 -2.51 0.75 3.08
N GLY A 81 -2.95 -0.41 2.58
CA GLY A 81 -3.35 -1.55 3.40
C GLY A 81 -2.22 -2.03 4.31
N ILE A 82 -1.00 -2.18 3.77
CA ILE A 82 0.19 -2.58 4.54
C ILE A 82 0.50 -1.55 5.65
N ILE A 83 0.47 -0.25 5.32
CA ILE A 83 0.73 0.82 6.29
C ILE A 83 -0.28 0.81 7.44
N LEU A 84 -1.53 0.43 7.15
CA LEU A 84 -2.60 0.29 8.14
C LEU A 84 -2.56 -1.05 8.92
N GLY A 85 -1.64 -1.96 8.57
CA GLY A 85 -1.48 -3.27 9.23
C GLY A 85 -2.28 -4.41 8.60
N TYR A 86 -2.85 -4.22 7.40
CA TYR A 86 -3.63 -5.22 6.67
C TYR A 86 -2.77 -5.95 5.61
N GLU A 87 -1.73 -6.65 6.07
CA GLU A 87 -0.73 -7.27 5.20
C GLU A 87 -1.19 -8.54 4.48
N ASP A 88 -2.21 -9.25 4.97
CA ASP A 88 -2.64 -10.55 4.42
C ASP A 88 -3.69 -10.47 3.28
N VAL A 89 -4.09 -9.25 2.90
CA VAL A 89 -5.07 -8.92 1.84
C VAL A 89 -6.52 -9.36 2.15
N ASN A 90 -6.79 -10.11 3.23
CA ASN A 90 -8.12 -10.69 3.45
C ASN A 90 -9.19 -9.64 3.81
N ASP A 91 -8.78 -8.56 4.46
CA ASP A 91 -9.65 -7.47 4.91
C ASP A 91 -10.05 -6.52 3.77
N HIS A 92 -9.46 -6.65 2.58
CA HIS A 92 -9.77 -5.79 1.44
C HIS A 92 -11.23 -5.91 0.95
N ASP A 93 -11.95 -6.98 1.30
CA ASP A 93 -13.39 -7.08 1.06
C ASP A 93 -14.20 -6.09 1.93
N LYS A 94 -13.70 -5.73 3.12
CA LYS A 94 -14.26 -4.67 3.98
C LYS A 94 -13.66 -3.31 3.64
N LEU A 95 -12.32 -3.22 3.56
CA LEU A 95 -11.61 -1.97 3.32
C LEU A 95 -11.99 -1.29 2.01
N ARG A 96 -12.46 -2.04 1.01
CA ARG A 96 -12.97 -1.44 -0.24
C ARG A 96 -14.16 -0.50 -0.07
N HIS A 97 -14.80 -0.53 1.11
CA HIS A 97 -15.89 0.36 1.47
C HIS A 97 -15.47 1.46 2.45
N ASP A 98 -14.26 1.39 3.02
CA ASP A 98 -13.78 2.33 4.02
C ASP A 98 -13.72 3.77 3.46
N PRO A 99 -14.33 4.75 4.16
CA PRO A 99 -14.41 6.12 3.66
C PRO A 99 -13.05 6.82 3.63
N ALA A 100 -12.14 6.56 4.59
CA ALA A 100 -10.82 7.19 4.59
C ALA A 100 -9.96 6.66 3.44
N LEU A 101 -9.98 5.36 3.18
CA LEU A 101 -9.26 4.75 2.08
C LEU A 101 -9.79 5.20 0.72
N LYS A 102 -11.12 5.39 0.58
CA LYS A 102 -11.71 5.99 -0.62
C LYS A 102 -11.27 7.43 -0.84
N ILE A 103 -11.18 8.23 0.22
CA ILE A 103 -10.65 9.60 0.17
C ILE A 103 -9.18 9.60 -0.25
N ALA A 104 -8.38 8.73 0.36
CA ALA A 104 -6.96 8.54 0.05
C ALA A 104 -6.72 8.15 -1.43
N LEU A 105 -7.64 7.41 -2.04
CA LEU A 105 -7.60 7.00 -3.45
C LEU A 105 -8.46 7.90 -4.36
N GLU A 106 -8.70 9.14 -3.94
CA GLU A 106 -9.35 10.21 -4.70
C GLU A 106 -10.81 9.99 -5.16
N LYS A 107 -11.51 9.01 -4.54
CA LYS A 107 -12.93 8.67 -4.79
C LYS A 107 -13.91 9.39 -3.86
N LEU A 108 -13.59 10.64 -3.50
CA LEU A 108 -14.38 11.47 -2.58
C LEU A 108 -15.82 11.74 -3.08
N ASN A 109 -16.03 11.85 -4.38
CA ASN A 109 -17.36 12.15 -4.92
C ASN A 109 -18.26 10.90 -4.97
N GLU A 110 -17.65 9.73 -4.80
CA GLU A 110 -18.27 8.42 -4.94
C GLU A 110 -18.32 7.67 -3.60
N LEU A 111 -18.17 8.36 -2.46
CA LEU A 111 -18.12 7.73 -1.13
C LEU A 111 -19.29 6.77 -0.87
N GLU A 112 -20.49 7.17 -1.28
CA GLU A 112 -21.72 6.38 -1.13
C GLU A 112 -22.10 5.60 -2.41
N ASP A 113 -21.43 5.84 -3.53
CA ASP A 113 -21.69 5.18 -4.81
C ASP A 113 -20.90 3.85 -4.91
N LYS A 114 -21.51 2.85 -5.54
CA LYS A 114 -20.82 1.60 -5.90
C LYS A 114 -19.65 1.83 -6.86
N LYS A 115 -19.70 2.87 -7.69
CA LYS A 115 -18.57 3.31 -8.54
C LYS A 115 -17.34 3.72 -7.74
N GLY A 116 -17.52 4.10 -6.48
CA GLY A 116 -16.45 4.45 -5.55
C GLY A 116 -15.88 3.26 -4.79
N TRP A 117 -16.38 2.03 -5.02
CA TRP A 117 -15.82 0.85 -4.37
C TRP A 117 -14.38 0.63 -4.83
N LEU A 118 -13.51 0.32 -3.88
CA LEU A 118 -12.13 0.00 -4.20
C LEU A 118 -11.98 -1.48 -4.60
N ALA A 119 -10.76 -1.88 -4.90
CA ALA A 119 -10.46 -3.26 -5.25
C ALA A 119 -10.68 -4.17 -4.04
N GLY A 120 -11.41 -5.27 -4.24
CA GLY A 120 -11.54 -6.32 -3.23
C GLY A 120 -10.33 -7.25 -3.22
N LYS A 121 -10.31 -8.23 -2.30
CA LYS A 121 -9.14 -9.10 -2.09
C LYS A 121 -8.72 -9.84 -3.36
N SER A 122 -9.66 -10.35 -4.15
CA SER A 122 -9.35 -11.12 -5.36
C SER A 122 -8.75 -10.26 -6.48
N THR A 123 -9.04 -8.96 -6.49
CA THR A 123 -8.46 -8.04 -7.48
C THR A 123 -7.03 -7.67 -7.10
N ILE A 124 -6.79 -7.40 -5.81
CA ILE A 124 -5.44 -7.16 -5.28
C ILE A 124 -4.56 -8.41 -5.42
N ASN A 125 -5.09 -9.60 -5.11
CA ASN A 125 -4.35 -10.86 -5.30
C ASN A 125 -3.88 -11.07 -6.74
N ARG A 126 -4.64 -10.63 -7.76
CA ARG A 126 -4.21 -10.75 -9.16
C ARG A 126 -3.03 -9.83 -9.52
N LEU A 127 -2.86 -8.73 -8.78
CA LEU A 127 -1.68 -7.88 -8.89
C LEU A 127 -0.45 -8.60 -8.30
N GLU A 128 -0.58 -9.20 -7.11
CA GLU A 128 0.56 -9.78 -6.38
C GLU A 128 0.98 -11.17 -6.87
N TYR A 129 0.03 -12.04 -7.23
CA TYR A 129 0.32 -13.41 -7.65
C TYR A 129 0.67 -13.55 -9.13
N CYS A 130 1.21 -12.50 -9.76
CA CYS A 130 1.73 -12.61 -11.11
C CYS A 130 2.99 -13.50 -11.10
N PRO A 131 3.03 -14.62 -11.85
CA PRO A 131 4.20 -15.49 -11.89
C PRO A 131 5.39 -14.75 -12.51
N GLU A 132 6.58 -15.07 -12.04
CA GLU A 132 7.85 -14.48 -12.50
C GLU A 132 8.06 -14.64 -14.01
N THR A 133 7.54 -15.71 -14.60
CA THR A 133 7.59 -15.94 -16.05
C THR A 133 6.19 -16.16 -16.62
N ILE A 134 5.75 -15.25 -17.48
CA ILE A 134 4.59 -15.43 -18.35
C ILE A 134 5.10 -15.79 -19.75
N LEU A 135 4.85 -17.02 -20.21
CA LEU A 135 5.32 -17.48 -21.53
C LEU A 135 4.72 -16.68 -22.70
N ASP A 136 3.47 -16.23 -22.56
CA ASP A 136 2.81 -15.34 -23.52
C ASP A 136 1.74 -14.46 -22.83
N GLN A 137 2.02 -13.16 -22.78
CA GLN A 137 1.17 -12.11 -22.20
C GLN A 137 -0.21 -12.00 -22.88
N LYS A 138 -0.28 -12.22 -24.20
CA LYS A 138 -1.52 -12.05 -24.96
C LYS A 138 -2.49 -13.21 -24.73
N THR A 139 -1.96 -14.40 -24.45
CA THR A 139 -2.77 -15.60 -24.21
C THR A 139 -2.92 -15.95 -22.73
N SER A 140 -2.16 -15.32 -21.84
CA SER A 140 -2.34 -15.44 -20.39
C SER A 140 -3.75 -15.02 -19.96
N ARG A 141 -4.48 -15.98 -19.38
CA ARG A 141 -5.88 -15.76 -18.95
C ARG A 141 -5.99 -14.92 -17.68
N TYR A 142 -5.09 -15.13 -16.72
CA TYR A 142 -5.24 -14.61 -15.35
C TYR A 142 -4.22 -13.54 -14.98
N HIS A 143 -3.00 -13.59 -15.54
CA HIS A 143 -1.92 -12.67 -15.21
C HIS A 143 -1.69 -11.73 -16.38
N LYS A 144 -2.13 -10.48 -16.20
CA LYS A 144 -2.13 -9.44 -17.23
C LYS A 144 -1.48 -8.13 -16.77
N ILE A 145 -0.95 -8.11 -15.55
CA ILE A 145 -0.19 -6.98 -15.02
C ILE A 145 1.20 -7.53 -14.76
N GLU A 146 2.16 -7.10 -15.57
CA GLU A 146 3.53 -7.64 -15.57
C GLU A 146 4.46 -6.66 -14.84
N PRO A 147 5.20 -7.10 -13.81
CA PRO A 147 6.24 -6.28 -13.22
C PRO A 147 7.49 -6.25 -14.11
N ASN A 148 8.07 -5.07 -14.28
CA ASN A 148 9.43 -4.92 -14.78
C ASN A 148 10.39 -4.84 -13.59
N PHE A 149 11.05 -5.96 -13.29
CA PHE A 149 11.95 -6.07 -12.13
C PHE A 149 13.13 -5.09 -12.18
N GLU A 150 13.74 -4.87 -13.34
CA GLU A 150 14.83 -3.89 -13.50
C GLU A 150 14.35 -2.47 -13.18
N ALA A 151 13.15 -2.10 -13.64
CA ALA A 151 12.55 -0.81 -13.34
C ALA A 151 12.18 -0.66 -11.84
N ILE A 152 11.70 -1.74 -11.22
CA ILE A 152 11.42 -1.80 -9.78
C ILE A 152 12.70 -1.58 -8.97
N GLU A 153 13.76 -2.34 -9.24
CA GLU A 153 15.06 -2.23 -8.57
C GLU A 153 15.63 -0.81 -8.70
N LYS A 154 15.57 -0.25 -9.91
CA LYS A 154 16.01 1.12 -10.18
C LYS A 154 15.21 2.15 -9.39
N SER A 155 13.90 1.95 -9.23
CA SER A 155 13.02 2.88 -8.51
C SER A 155 13.41 3.02 -7.04
N PHE A 156 13.83 1.94 -6.37
CA PHE A 156 14.32 2.02 -4.98
C PHE A 156 15.53 2.95 -4.84
N VAL A 157 16.48 2.85 -5.79
CA VAL A 157 17.65 3.73 -5.82
C VAL A 157 17.22 5.17 -6.13
N GLU A 158 16.33 5.38 -7.09
CA GLU A 158 15.82 6.71 -7.44
C GLU A 158 15.12 7.38 -6.26
N PHE A 159 14.21 6.68 -5.57
CA PHE A 159 13.55 7.19 -4.36
C PHE A 159 14.54 7.57 -3.26
N PHE A 160 15.57 6.74 -3.05
CA PHE A 160 16.62 7.03 -2.09
C PHE A 160 17.36 8.33 -2.47
N LEU A 161 17.80 8.46 -3.73
CA LEU A 161 18.54 9.64 -4.18
C LEU A 161 17.70 10.93 -4.12
N GLU A 162 16.41 10.84 -4.47
CA GLU A 162 15.46 11.97 -4.40
C GLU A 162 15.19 12.45 -2.97
N SER A 163 15.37 11.58 -1.96
CA SER A 163 15.21 11.98 -0.56
C SER A 163 16.30 12.97 -0.08
N TYR A 164 17.41 13.10 -0.82
CA TYR A 164 18.48 14.04 -0.52
C TYR A 164 18.36 15.32 -1.35
N LYS A 165 18.69 16.48 -0.75
CA LYS A 165 18.79 17.76 -1.48
C LYS A 165 19.80 17.73 -2.63
N LYS A 166 20.85 16.91 -2.49
CA LYS A 166 21.86 16.64 -3.52
C LYS A 166 22.21 15.16 -3.43
N PRO A 167 22.23 14.41 -4.54
CA PRO A 167 22.59 13.00 -4.54
C PRO A 167 23.97 12.76 -3.88
N PRO A 168 24.09 11.77 -2.98
CA PRO A 168 25.37 11.41 -2.38
C PRO A 168 26.33 10.82 -3.43
N LEU A 169 27.63 10.89 -3.15
CA LEU A 169 28.68 10.33 -4.04
C LEU A 169 28.76 8.80 -3.96
N SER A 170 28.30 8.21 -2.86
CA SER A 170 28.25 6.78 -2.63
C SER A 170 27.03 6.41 -1.78
N ILE A 171 26.50 5.21 -1.99
CA ILE A 171 25.49 4.59 -1.14
C ILE A 171 26.22 3.52 -0.33
N ILE A 172 26.08 3.56 1.00
CA ILE A 172 26.61 2.54 1.90
C ILE A 172 25.43 1.67 2.31
N LEU A 173 25.48 0.40 1.94
CA LEU A 173 24.51 -0.61 2.35
C LEU A 173 25.13 -1.39 3.50
N ASP A 174 24.58 -1.21 4.69
CA ASP A 174 24.96 -2.02 5.84
C ASP A 174 24.11 -3.30 5.83
N MET A 175 24.76 -4.45 5.85
CA MET A 175 24.10 -5.75 5.87
C MET A 175 24.34 -6.38 7.24
N ASP A 176 23.52 -5.98 8.19
CA ASP A 176 23.49 -6.63 9.50
C ASP A 176 22.72 -7.94 9.41
N VAL A 177 23.34 -9.00 9.93
CA VAL A 177 22.68 -10.29 10.11
C VAL A 177 22.11 -10.32 11.52
N THR A 178 20.93 -10.87 11.71
CA THR A 178 20.43 -11.27 13.04
C THR A 178 20.32 -12.79 13.05
N ASP A 179 20.59 -13.45 14.18
CA ASP A 179 20.41 -14.90 14.26
C ASP A 179 18.94 -15.28 14.19
N ASP A 180 18.56 -16.00 13.13
CA ASP A 180 17.33 -16.76 13.12
C ASP A 180 17.65 -18.21 13.49
N GLN A 181 17.60 -18.52 14.80
CA GLN A 181 17.96 -19.83 15.31
C GLN A 181 17.02 -20.90 14.77
N VAL A 182 17.62 -21.96 14.23
CA VAL A 182 16.83 -23.06 13.67
C VAL A 182 16.61 -24.17 14.68
N HIS A 183 15.50 -24.87 14.51
CA HIS A 183 15.18 -26.08 15.26
C HIS A 183 15.28 -27.31 14.36
N GLY A 184 16.09 -28.29 14.78
CA GLY A 184 16.31 -29.52 14.03
C GLY A 184 17.27 -29.34 12.86
N ASN A 185 17.02 -30.06 11.76
CA ASN A 185 17.89 -30.07 10.56
C ASN A 185 17.22 -29.33 9.41
N GLN A 186 16.93 -28.04 9.59
CA GLN A 186 16.34 -27.21 8.54
C GLN A 186 17.36 -26.97 7.43
N GLU A 187 16.92 -27.05 6.17
CA GLU A 187 17.79 -26.92 5.00
C GLU A 187 18.39 -25.51 4.94
N GLY A 188 19.67 -25.41 4.57
CA GLY A 188 20.39 -24.14 4.46
C GLY A 188 20.89 -23.56 5.78
N ALA A 189 20.62 -24.21 6.92
CA ALA A 189 21.12 -23.77 8.21
C ALA A 189 22.55 -24.26 8.48
N PHE A 190 23.35 -23.43 9.11
CA PHE A 190 24.73 -23.76 9.48
C PHE A 190 25.11 -23.14 10.82
N PHE A 191 26.14 -23.72 11.45
CA PHE A 191 26.66 -23.19 12.70
C PHE A 191 27.36 -21.86 12.45
N ASN A 192 26.87 -20.80 13.08
CA ASN A 192 27.48 -19.48 13.09
C ASN A 192 28.25 -19.27 14.39
N SER A 193 29.55 -19.02 14.30
CA SER A 193 30.44 -18.89 15.47
C SER A 193 30.23 -17.61 16.26
N TYR A 194 29.75 -16.54 15.63
CA TYR A 194 29.44 -15.28 16.30
C TYR A 194 28.19 -15.40 17.17
N TYR A 195 27.16 -16.10 16.67
CA TYR A 195 25.90 -16.33 17.39
C TYR A 195 25.90 -17.59 18.26
N HIS A 196 26.97 -18.39 18.21
CA HIS A 196 27.11 -19.65 18.95
C HIS A 196 25.94 -20.63 18.74
N GLY A 197 25.34 -20.62 17.55
CA GLY A 197 24.13 -21.39 17.25
C GLY A 197 24.08 -21.83 15.80
N VAL A 198 23.23 -22.82 15.51
CA VAL A 198 22.84 -23.14 14.13
C VAL A 198 21.71 -22.19 13.78
N CYS A 199 21.93 -21.33 12.80
CA CYS A 199 20.97 -20.31 12.40
C CYS A 199 20.98 -20.10 10.89
N TYR A 200 19.97 -19.39 10.40
CA TYR A 200 20.06 -18.72 9.12
C TYR A 200 20.84 -17.42 9.30
N ALA A 201 21.93 -17.30 8.55
CA ALA A 201 22.77 -16.12 8.44
C ALA A 201 23.30 -16.11 6.99
N PRO A 202 23.21 -15.02 6.23
CA PRO A 202 23.85 -14.91 4.92
C PRO A 202 25.37 -15.16 4.94
#